data_AF-A0A3P0XA60-F1
#
_entry.id   AF-A0A3P0XA60-F1
#
_cell.length_a   1.000
_cell.length_b   1.000
_cell.length_c   1.000
_cell.angle_alpha   90.00
_cell.angle_beta   90.00
_cell.angle_gamma   90.00
#
_symmetry.space_group_name_H-M   'P 1'
#
loop_
_entity.id
_entity.type
_entity.pdbx_description
1 polymer ?
#
loop_
_entity_poly.entity_id
_entity_poly.type
_entity_poly.pdbx_seq_one_letter_code
_entity_poly.pdbx_strand_id
1 'polypeptide(L)'
;MPMVDPHVRGHNGRPGIAGGVSANGHRFRALAWFALAGLYAIFARHLAAQFAFAIAVGPFLPLVQRLFFVCLLVAGFLGMSALSQRSVAPLTGLGLPVRPGLLREWSLGAVLGWAAIVCCVLPIALYGGLLVTGGRVNPGALGALLVDLATLLLAALSDELLFRGYPFERAMEGAGTTAATILLSLLFALSRSTNVGASPGSLLVALLLGFLLAMVYLRTRALWVGWGFHFAWIGSMALLFGLPVSGLTGFSPLWTTYTSGPAWLTGGGFGPEGSAVAILVLLGMLVVAAIATRELRHRWGLKEIVGAGIPMDVDAAAERQHTAAMGPTAAQPLAGTHLVQIGPAVGSSLLPGTPVVDPDREDHDHSSF
;
A
#
# COMPACT_ATOMS: atom_id res chain seq x y z
N MET A 1 -28.43 -30.03 4.56
CA MET A 1 -27.61 -30.40 5.73
C MET A 1 -26.24 -29.75 5.56
N PRO A 2 -26.01 -28.54 6.09
CA PRO A 2 -24.66 -27.97 6.13
C PRO A 2 -23.96 -28.41 7.41
N MET A 3 -22.72 -28.86 7.26
CA MET A 3 -21.84 -29.29 8.34
C MET A 3 -21.42 -28.11 9.21
N VAL A 4 -21.51 -28.33 10.52
CA VAL A 4 -20.99 -27.49 11.59
C VAL A 4 -19.47 -27.74 11.70
N ASP A 5 -18.67 -26.68 11.61
CA ASP A 5 -17.23 -26.74 11.93
C ASP A 5 -17.03 -26.35 13.42
N PRO A 6 -16.49 -27.24 14.28
CA PRO A 6 -16.52 -27.06 15.72
C PRO A 6 -15.17 -26.56 16.28
N HIS A 7 -14.78 -25.31 16.04
CA HIS A 7 -13.64 -24.71 16.74
C HIS A 7 -13.79 -23.22 17.04
N VAL A 8 -14.76 -22.87 17.89
CA VAL A 8 -14.75 -21.61 18.65
C VAL A 8 -14.57 -21.96 20.13
N ARG A 9 -13.30 -22.14 20.56
CA ARG A 9 -12.97 -22.10 21.99
C ARG A 9 -12.69 -20.64 22.35
N GLY A 10 -13.60 -20.06 23.11
CA GLY A 10 -13.42 -18.76 23.75
C GLY A 10 -12.19 -18.74 24.64
N HIS A 11 -11.33 -17.75 24.43
CA HIS A 11 -10.21 -17.48 25.33
C HIS A 11 -10.70 -16.53 26.42
N ASN A 12 -11.17 -17.11 27.52
CA ASN A 12 -11.43 -16.39 28.76
C ASN A 12 -10.12 -15.85 29.35
N GLY A 13 -10.24 -14.69 30.01
CA GLY A 13 -9.15 -13.82 30.41
C GLY A 13 -8.05 -14.42 31.28
N ARG A 14 -6.86 -13.87 31.08
CA ARG A 14 -5.76 -13.85 32.06
C ARG A 14 -5.32 -12.40 32.26
N PRO A 15 -5.33 -11.86 33.49
CA PRO A 15 -4.62 -10.63 33.80
C PRO A 15 -3.14 -10.99 34.01
N GLY A 16 -2.28 -10.56 33.10
CA GLY A 16 -0.86 -10.91 33.13
C GLY A 16 0.01 -9.86 32.45
N ILE A 17 0.45 -8.88 33.23
CA ILE A 17 1.73 -8.15 33.11
C ILE A 17 2.19 -7.87 31.67
N ALA A 18 1.51 -6.95 30.98
CA ALA A 18 2.08 -6.29 29.81
C ALA A 18 2.64 -4.95 30.26
N GLY A 19 3.97 -4.90 30.45
CA GLY A 19 4.68 -3.65 30.64
C GLY A 19 4.30 -2.69 29.51
N GLY A 20 3.72 -1.56 29.87
CA GLY A 20 3.28 -0.53 28.94
C GLY A 20 4.49 0.04 28.22
N VAL A 21 4.87 -0.55 27.09
CA VAL A 21 5.75 0.11 26.12
C VAL A 21 4.95 1.30 25.63
N SER A 22 5.35 2.51 26.04
CA SER A 22 4.72 3.73 25.55
C SER A 22 4.71 3.74 24.03
N ALA A 23 3.71 4.38 23.41
CA ALA A 23 3.63 4.46 21.95
C ALA A 23 4.95 4.96 21.31
N ASN A 24 5.71 5.79 22.04
CA ASN A 24 7.04 6.25 21.65
C ASN A 24 8.09 5.13 21.62
N GLY A 25 8.05 4.18 22.57
CA GLY A 25 8.95 3.02 22.59
C GLY A 25 8.76 2.11 21.38
N HIS A 26 7.51 1.93 20.91
CA HIS A 26 7.24 1.16 19.69
C HIS A 26 7.78 1.85 18.43
N ARG A 27 7.56 3.16 18.29
CA ARG A 27 8.04 3.94 17.14
C ARG A 27 9.57 3.99 17.08
N PHE A 28 10.21 4.18 18.22
CA PHE A 28 11.68 4.19 18.32
C PHE A 28 12.28 2.84 17.90
N ARG A 29 11.71 1.73 18.38
CA ARG A 29 12.15 0.39 17.99
C ARG A 29 11.99 0.14 16.49
N ALA A 30 10.90 0.57 15.88
CA ALA A 30 10.69 0.46 14.44
C ALA A 30 11.75 1.24 13.64
N LEU A 31 12.05 2.47 14.06
CA LEU A 31 13.11 3.29 13.43
C LEU A 31 14.51 2.69 13.62
N ALA A 32 14.79 2.08 14.77
CA ALA A 32 16.05 1.37 15.01
C ALA A 32 16.22 0.18 14.05
N TRP A 33 15.16 -0.61 13.84
CA TRP A 33 15.17 -1.69 12.84
C TRP A 33 15.30 -1.18 11.40
N PHE A 34 14.69 -0.04 11.07
CA PHE A 34 14.89 0.62 9.78
C PHE A 34 16.36 1.00 9.57
N ALA A 35 16.98 1.66 10.55
CA ALA A 35 18.40 2.04 10.49
C ALA A 35 19.31 0.80 10.38
N LEU A 36 19.06 -0.24 11.18
CA LEU A 36 19.81 -1.49 11.10
C LEU A 36 19.66 -2.17 9.74
N ALA A 37 18.46 -2.19 9.16
CA ALA A 37 18.23 -2.76 7.84
C ALA A 37 18.98 -1.99 6.74
N GLY A 38 19.06 -0.65 6.85
CA GLY A 38 19.87 0.18 5.95
C GLY A 38 21.36 -0.12 6.07
N LEU A 39 21.91 -0.19 7.29
CA LEU A 39 23.31 -0.55 7.54
C LEU A 39 23.62 -1.97 7.02
N TYR A 40 22.73 -2.92 7.27
CA TYR A 40 22.83 -4.28 6.76
C TYR A 40 22.85 -4.32 5.24
N ALA A 41 21.99 -3.55 4.57
CA ALA A 41 21.95 -3.51 3.10
C ALA A 41 23.26 -2.95 2.51
N ILE A 42 23.87 -1.95 3.14
CA ILE A 42 25.19 -1.44 2.74
C ILE A 42 26.24 -2.55 2.88
N PHE A 43 26.29 -3.20 4.05
CA PHE A 43 27.20 -4.32 4.29
C PHE A 43 27.00 -5.46 3.28
N ALA A 44 25.76 -5.89 3.05
CA ALA A 44 25.40 -6.95 2.12
C ALA A 44 25.82 -6.62 0.69
N ARG A 45 25.68 -5.35 0.26
CA ARG A 45 26.12 -4.90 -1.07
C ARG A 45 27.64 -4.98 -1.23
N HIS A 46 28.40 -4.58 -0.21
CA HIS A 46 29.86 -4.70 -0.23
C HIS A 46 30.30 -6.16 -0.22
N LEU A 47 29.70 -6.99 0.64
CA LEU A 47 30.02 -8.42 0.69
C LEU A 47 29.69 -9.13 -0.63
N ALA A 48 28.57 -8.80 -1.26
CA ALA A 48 28.21 -9.35 -2.57
C ALA A 48 29.15 -8.94 -3.69
N ALA A 49 29.63 -7.68 -3.69
CA ALA A 49 30.63 -7.24 -4.65
C ALA A 49 31.94 -8.01 -4.47
N GLN A 50 32.46 -8.11 -3.24
CA GLN A 50 33.69 -8.84 -2.95
C GLN A 50 33.59 -10.32 -3.33
N PHE A 51 32.46 -10.96 -3.00
CA PHE A 51 32.22 -12.36 -3.37
C PHE A 51 32.17 -12.54 -4.89
N ALA A 52 31.46 -11.67 -5.61
CA ALA A 52 31.37 -11.74 -7.06
C ALA A 52 32.74 -11.55 -7.73
N PHE A 53 33.55 -10.58 -7.27
CA PHE A 53 34.91 -10.37 -7.77
C PHE A 53 35.84 -11.58 -7.54
N ALA A 54 35.59 -12.38 -6.50
CA ALA A 54 36.39 -13.56 -6.21
C ALA A 54 36.07 -14.76 -7.13
N ILE A 55 34.84 -14.89 -7.63
CA ILE A 55 34.38 -16.12 -8.31
C ILE A 55 33.91 -15.93 -9.75
N ALA A 56 33.70 -14.70 -10.20
CA ALA A 56 33.13 -14.40 -11.50
C ALA A 56 33.95 -13.36 -12.27
N VAL A 57 33.92 -13.47 -13.60
CA VAL A 57 34.63 -12.57 -14.52
C VAL A 57 33.73 -12.20 -15.71
N GLY A 58 34.05 -11.09 -16.35
CA GLY A 58 33.35 -10.64 -17.56
C GLY A 58 31.85 -10.42 -17.34
N PRO A 59 30.97 -10.90 -18.24
CA PRO A 59 29.53 -10.60 -18.19
C PRO A 59 28.81 -11.26 -17.01
N PHE A 60 29.36 -12.32 -16.42
CA PHE A 60 28.75 -13.01 -15.27
C PHE A 60 28.97 -12.27 -13.94
N LEU A 61 29.96 -11.38 -13.86
CA LEU A 61 30.27 -10.62 -12.64
C LEU A 61 29.05 -9.85 -12.08
N PRO A 62 28.36 -8.97 -12.85
CA PRO A 62 27.20 -8.25 -12.34
C PRO A 62 26.03 -9.19 -11.99
N LEU A 63 25.86 -10.29 -12.72
CA LEU A 63 24.83 -11.30 -12.43
C LEU A 63 25.05 -11.95 -11.06
N VAL A 64 26.27 -12.45 -10.80
CA VAL A 64 26.64 -13.09 -9.54
C VAL A 64 26.52 -12.10 -8.38
N GLN A 65 26.97 -10.86 -8.58
CA GLN A 65 26.82 -9.80 -7.59
C GLN A 65 25.35 -9.57 -7.22
N ARG A 66 24.47 -9.41 -8.21
CA ARG A 66 23.04 -9.16 -7.97
C ARG A 66 22.34 -10.35 -7.33
N LEU A 67 22.66 -11.56 -7.78
CA LEU A 67 22.11 -12.80 -7.22
C LEU A 67 22.48 -12.93 -5.74
N PHE A 68 23.78 -12.81 -5.41
CA PHE A 68 24.24 -12.92 -4.03
C PHE A 68 23.68 -11.79 -3.15
N PHE A 69 23.59 -10.57 -3.69
CA PHE A 69 22.98 -9.45 -2.97
C PHE A 69 21.51 -9.69 -2.63
N VAL A 70 20.70 -10.18 -3.59
CA VAL A 70 19.29 -10.54 -3.32
C VAL A 70 19.21 -11.64 -2.26
N CYS A 71 20.04 -12.69 -2.34
CA CYS A 71 20.07 -13.77 -1.35
C CYS A 71 20.37 -13.22 0.06
N LEU A 72 21.35 -12.33 0.19
CA LEU A 72 21.67 -11.68 1.46
C LEU A 72 20.53 -10.79 1.96
N LEU A 73 19.94 -9.95 1.10
CA LEU A 73 18.80 -9.11 1.49
C LEU A 73 17.63 -9.95 2.00
N VAL A 74 17.27 -11.01 1.28
CA VAL A 74 16.18 -11.91 1.69
C VAL A 74 16.53 -12.58 3.02
N ALA A 75 17.70 -13.20 3.16
CA ALA A 75 18.11 -13.87 4.39
C ALA A 75 18.18 -12.92 5.59
N GLY A 76 18.79 -11.74 5.42
CA GLY A 76 18.94 -10.75 6.47
C GLY A 76 17.62 -10.11 6.88
N PHE A 77 16.77 -9.73 5.93
CA PHE A 77 15.44 -9.17 6.23
C PHE A 77 14.51 -10.21 6.83
N LEU A 78 14.59 -11.48 6.42
CA LEU A 78 13.89 -12.58 7.08
C LEU A 78 14.35 -12.77 8.52
N GLY A 79 15.67 -12.78 8.76
CA GLY A 79 16.24 -12.85 10.11
C GLY A 79 15.77 -11.69 10.98
N MET A 80 15.89 -10.46 10.50
CA MET A 80 15.42 -9.26 11.22
C MET A 80 13.91 -9.30 11.47
N SER A 81 13.11 -9.75 10.51
CA SER A 81 11.65 -9.89 10.67
C SER A 81 11.30 -10.94 11.72
N ALA A 82 11.99 -12.09 11.72
CA ALA A 82 11.82 -13.13 12.72
C ALA A 82 12.17 -12.64 14.13
N LEU A 83 13.28 -11.90 14.28
CA LEU A 83 13.71 -11.32 15.55
C LEU A 83 12.78 -10.19 16.04
N SER A 84 12.30 -9.36 15.12
CA SER A 84 11.51 -8.16 15.45
C SER A 84 10.04 -8.47 15.74
N GLN A 85 9.39 -9.33 14.94
CA GLN A 85 7.94 -9.45 14.92
C GLN A 85 7.38 -10.75 15.51
N ARG A 86 8.22 -11.77 15.79
CA ARG A 86 7.77 -13.12 16.18
C ARG A 86 6.61 -13.66 15.31
N SER A 87 6.54 -13.26 14.03
CA SER A 87 5.39 -13.51 13.16
C SER A 87 5.68 -14.64 12.17
N VAL A 88 4.67 -15.47 11.92
CA VAL A 88 4.78 -16.82 11.31
C VAL A 88 4.79 -16.82 9.77
N ALA A 89 4.72 -15.66 9.13
CA ALA A 89 4.66 -15.52 7.66
C ALA A 89 5.91 -14.79 7.11
N PRO A 90 7.05 -15.50 6.92
CA PRO A 90 8.35 -14.91 6.65
C PRO A 90 8.39 -13.99 5.42
N LEU A 91 7.88 -14.44 4.26
CA LEU A 91 7.99 -13.70 3.00
C LEU A 91 7.01 -12.52 2.88
N THR A 92 5.86 -12.59 3.56
CA THR A 92 4.88 -11.51 3.54
C THR A 92 5.43 -10.23 4.17
N GLY A 93 6.25 -10.34 5.23
CA GLY A 93 6.93 -9.20 5.86
C GLY A 93 8.12 -8.64 5.07
N LEU A 94 8.41 -9.19 3.90
CA LEU A 94 9.33 -8.58 2.92
C LEU A 94 8.56 -7.94 1.76
N GLY A 95 7.23 -7.98 1.77
CA GLY A 95 6.39 -7.59 0.64
C GLY A 95 6.31 -8.63 -0.48
N LEU A 96 6.69 -9.89 -0.24
CA LEU A 96 6.60 -11.00 -1.20
C LEU A 96 5.55 -12.05 -0.77
N PRO A 97 4.26 -11.68 -0.63
CA PRO A 97 3.24 -12.65 -0.29
C PRO A 97 3.08 -13.69 -1.41
N VAL A 98 3.14 -14.97 -1.05
CA VAL A 98 2.84 -16.07 -1.97
C VAL A 98 1.33 -16.22 -2.05
N ARG A 99 0.74 -15.76 -3.16
CA ARG A 99 -0.71 -15.79 -3.38
C ARG A 99 -1.08 -16.08 -4.83
N PRO A 100 -2.29 -16.61 -5.10
CA PRO A 100 -2.76 -16.83 -6.46
C PRO A 100 -2.74 -15.54 -7.28
N GLY A 101 -2.22 -15.61 -8.50
CA GLY A 101 -2.13 -14.45 -9.39
C GLY A 101 -0.84 -13.64 -9.31
N LEU A 102 0.20 -14.10 -8.59
CA LEU A 102 1.50 -13.41 -8.53
C LEU A 102 2.07 -13.07 -9.92
N LEU A 103 1.97 -14.01 -10.87
CA LEU A 103 2.46 -13.81 -12.23
C LEU A 103 1.63 -12.77 -12.98
N ARG A 104 0.31 -12.69 -12.70
CA ARG A 104 -0.58 -11.66 -13.27
C ARG A 104 -0.28 -10.29 -12.70
N GLU A 105 0.04 -10.20 -11.40
CA GLU A 105 0.47 -8.95 -10.78
C GLU A 105 1.81 -8.47 -11.37
N TRP A 106 2.78 -9.38 -11.48
CA TRP A 106 4.06 -9.06 -12.09
C TRP A 106 3.93 -8.66 -13.56
N SER A 107 3.14 -9.40 -14.35
CA SER A 107 2.94 -9.09 -15.77
C SER A 107 2.17 -7.79 -15.97
N LEU A 108 1.19 -7.46 -15.12
CA LEU A 108 0.55 -6.15 -15.12
C LEU A 108 1.57 -5.03 -14.93
N GLY A 109 2.45 -5.18 -13.94
CA GLY A 109 3.56 -4.25 -13.73
C GLY A 109 4.44 -4.13 -14.96
N ALA A 110 4.86 -5.26 -15.52
CA ALA A 110 5.74 -5.31 -16.68
C ALA A 110 5.13 -4.63 -17.92
N VAL A 111 3.85 -4.85 -18.20
CA VAL A 111 3.14 -4.19 -19.30
C VAL A 111 3.11 -2.67 -19.10
N LEU A 112 2.81 -2.20 -17.88
CA LEU A 112 2.80 -0.77 -17.57
C LEU A 112 4.20 -0.14 -17.69
N GLY A 113 5.23 -0.82 -17.20
CA GLY A 113 6.62 -0.34 -17.29
C GLY A 113 7.13 -0.29 -18.73
N TRP A 114 6.84 -1.32 -19.52
CA TRP A 114 7.15 -1.36 -20.95
C TRP A 114 6.43 -0.23 -21.70
N ALA A 115 5.12 -0.06 -21.47
CA ALA A 115 4.33 1.01 -22.09
C ALA A 115 4.89 2.39 -21.73
N ALA A 116 5.32 2.60 -20.48
CA ALA A 116 5.94 3.85 -20.06
C ALA A 116 7.23 4.15 -20.84
N ILE A 117 8.11 3.17 -21.03
CA ILE A 117 9.32 3.35 -21.83
C ILE A 117 9.00 3.60 -23.31
N VAL A 118 8.01 2.90 -23.87
CA VAL A 118 7.54 3.18 -25.24
C VAL A 118 7.10 4.64 -25.35
N CYS A 119 6.37 5.17 -24.36
CA CYS A 119 5.98 6.59 -24.34
C CYS A 119 7.18 7.54 -24.20
N CYS A 120 8.30 7.12 -23.61
CA CYS A 120 9.53 7.93 -23.56
C CYS A 120 10.31 7.88 -24.88
N VAL A 121 10.40 6.70 -25.51
CA VAL A 121 11.22 6.47 -26.70
C VAL A 121 10.50 6.92 -27.98
N LEU A 122 9.18 6.80 -28.05
CA LEU A 122 8.40 7.15 -29.23
C LEU A 122 8.60 8.62 -29.67
N PRO A 123 8.56 9.63 -28.77
CA PRO A 123 8.87 11.02 -29.13
C PRO A 123 10.29 11.19 -29.67
N ILE A 124 11.28 10.47 -29.13
CA ILE A 124 12.66 10.50 -29.63
C ILE A 124 12.72 9.95 -31.05
N ALA A 125 12.02 8.84 -31.31
CA ALA A 125 11.93 8.23 -32.64
C ALA A 125 11.23 9.15 -33.65
N LEU A 126 10.10 9.77 -33.26
CA LEU A 126 9.34 10.69 -34.11
C LEU A 126 10.11 11.98 -34.42
N TYR A 127 10.96 12.43 -33.50
CA TYR A 127 11.90 13.54 -33.74
C TYR A 127 13.03 13.16 -34.72
N GLY A 128 13.19 11.88 -35.07
CA GLY A 128 14.32 11.38 -35.83
C GLY A 128 15.61 11.24 -35.01
N GLY A 129 15.50 11.32 -33.69
CA GLY A 129 16.63 11.27 -32.76
C GLY A 129 17.13 9.86 -32.47
N LEU A 130 16.38 8.82 -32.83
CA LEU A 130 16.72 7.41 -32.56
C LEU A 130 17.44 6.78 -33.76
N LEU A 131 18.76 6.68 -33.67
CA LEU A 131 19.62 6.13 -34.72
C LEU A 131 19.90 4.66 -34.41
N VAL A 132 19.39 3.74 -35.23
CA VAL A 132 19.65 2.31 -35.10
C VAL A 132 20.91 1.96 -35.88
N THR A 133 21.98 1.54 -35.19
CA THR A 133 23.29 1.26 -35.81
C THR A 133 23.52 -0.21 -36.10
N GLY A 134 22.72 -1.12 -35.54
CA GLY A 134 22.81 -2.55 -35.85
C GLY A 134 21.98 -3.44 -34.93
N GLY A 135 21.71 -4.67 -35.38
CA GLY A 135 21.09 -5.73 -34.59
C GLY A 135 22.08 -6.87 -34.34
N ARG A 136 22.15 -7.36 -33.10
CA ARG A 136 23.04 -8.47 -32.73
C ARG A 136 22.21 -9.73 -32.51
N VAL A 137 22.13 -10.59 -33.53
CA VAL A 137 21.44 -11.89 -33.44
C VAL A 137 22.41 -13.01 -33.79
N ASN A 138 23.42 -13.21 -32.93
CA ASN A 138 24.29 -14.38 -33.01
C ASN A 138 24.24 -15.17 -31.67
N PRO A 139 24.62 -16.46 -31.64
CA PRO A 139 24.47 -17.29 -30.43
C PRO A 139 25.21 -16.74 -29.19
N GLY A 140 26.39 -16.14 -29.37
CA GLY A 140 27.13 -15.50 -28.29
C GLY A 140 26.42 -14.26 -27.72
N ALA A 141 25.79 -13.45 -28.58
CA ALA A 141 24.98 -12.30 -28.18
C ALA A 141 23.71 -12.74 -27.46
N LEU A 142 23.10 -13.87 -27.84
CA LEU A 142 21.95 -14.41 -27.14
C LEU A 142 22.31 -14.83 -25.70
N GLY A 143 23.46 -15.48 -25.51
CA GLY A 143 23.96 -15.82 -24.18
C GLY A 143 24.17 -14.59 -23.30
N ALA A 144 24.81 -13.54 -23.84
CA ALA A 144 25.04 -12.29 -23.12
C ALA A 144 23.73 -11.53 -22.81
N LEU A 145 22.79 -11.50 -23.75
CA LEU A 145 21.44 -10.94 -23.56
C LEU A 145 20.71 -11.62 -22.39
N LEU A 146 20.76 -12.95 -22.30
CA LEU A 146 20.12 -13.70 -21.21
C LEU A 146 20.76 -13.41 -19.85
N VAL A 147 22.09 -13.25 -19.81
CA VAL A 147 22.82 -12.85 -18.59
C VAL A 147 22.42 -11.44 -18.15
N ASP A 148 22.33 -10.49 -19.08
CA ASP A 148 21.89 -9.11 -18.77
C ASP A 148 20.41 -9.06 -18.37
N LEU A 149 19.56 -9.88 -18.98
CA LEU A 149 18.16 -10.03 -18.59
C LEU A 149 18.02 -10.52 -17.16
N ALA A 150 18.74 -11.58 -16.79
CA ALA A 150 18.75 -12.08 -15.42
C ALA A 150 19.33 -11.04 -14.44
N THR A 151 20.37 -10.33 -14.84
CA THR A 151 21.00 -9.27 -14.04
C THR A 151 20.03 -8.14 -13.76
N LEU A 152 19.32 -7.64 -14.77
CA LEU A 152 18.34 -6.55 -14.63
C LEU A 152 17.11 -7.00 -13.83
N LEU A 153 16.66 -8.24 -14.01
CA LEU A 153 15.57 -8.80 -13.21
C LEU A 153 15.91 -8.82 -11.72
N LEU A 154 17.12 -9.26 -11.37
CA LEU A 154 17.63 -9.26 -10.00
C LEU A 154 17.95 -7.85 -9.49
N ALA A 155 18.42 -6.95 -10.35
CA ALA A 155 18.68 -5.55 -10.01
C ALA A 155 17.38 -4.86 -9.58
N ALA A 156 16.32 -4.96 -10.39
CA ALA A 156 15.01 -4.44 -10.06
C ALA A 156 14.48 -5.05 -8.75
N LEU A 157 14.61 -6.38 -8.57
CA LEU A 157 14.17 -7.04 -7.33
C LEU A 157 14.92 -6.52 -6.10
N SER A 158 16.25 -6.37 -6.20
CA SER A 158 17.08 -5.88 -5.11
C SER A 158 16.73 -4.46 -4.69
N ASP A 159 16.42 -3.59 -5.66
CA ASP A 159 15.98 -2.22 -5.38
C ASP A 159 14.59 -2.22 -4.75
N GLU A 160 13.64 -3.02 -5.26
CA GLU A 160 12.31 -3.11 -4.66
C GLU A 160 12.34 -3.65 -3.22
N LEU A 161 13.15 -4.68 -2.95
CA LEU A 161 13.34 -5.20 -1.60
C LEU A 161 13.94 -4.15 -0.65
N LEU A 162 14.91 -3.37 -1.13
CA LEU A 162 15.59 -2.37 -0.32
C LEU A 162 14.71 -1.16 0.01
N PHE A 163 13.94 -0.68 -0.97
CA PHE A 163 13.20 0.57 -0.83
C PHE A 163 11.71 0.41 -0.53
N ARG A 164 11.11 -0.76 -0.79
CA ARG A 164 9.68 -1.06 -0.55
C ARG A 164 9.44 -2.36 0.23
N GLY A 165 10.48 -3.15 0.49
CA GLY A 165 10.39 -4.34 1.35
C GLY A 165 10.49 -3.99 2.83
N TYR A 166 11.24 -4.80 3.58
CA TYR A 166 11.35 -4.71 5.04
C TYR A 166 11.70 -3.30 5.59
N PRO A 167 12.66 -2.55 5.02
CA PRO A 167 12.97 -1.20 5.52
C PRO A 167 11.77 -0.24 5.42
N PHE A 168 10.99 -0.36 4.34
CA PHE A 168 9.82 0.48 4.13
C PHE A 168 8.73 0.21 5.17
N GLU A 169 8.47 -1.05 5.48
CA GLU A 169 7.53 -1.44 6.54
C GLU A 169 7.92 -0.86 7.90
N ARG A 170 9.19 -0.98 8.29
CA ARG A 170 9.72 -0.41 9.53
C ARG A 170 9.66 1.12 9.55
N ALA A 171 9.94 1.77 8.42
CA ALA A 171 9.79 3.22 8.30
C ALA A 171 8.33 3.66 8.44
N MET A 172 7.38 2.91 7.85
CA MET A 172 5.95 3.19 7.99
C MET A 172 5.47 3.05 9.45
N GLU A 173 5.94 2.04 10.17
CA GLU A 173 5.62 1.84 11.58
C GLU A 173 6.19 2.94 12.49
N GLY A 174 7.40 3.40 12.21
CA GLY A 174 8.08 4.42 13.02
C GLY A 174 7.60 5.86 12.73
N ALA A 175 7.56 6.23 11.45
CA ALA A 175 7.35 7.60 10.99
C ALA A 175 5.96 7.83 10.36
N GLY A 176 5.21 6.79 10.06
CA GLY A 176 3.95 6.86 9.32
C GLY A 176 4.13 6.72 7.81
N THR A 177 3.06 6.34 7.11
CA THR A 177 3.10 6.00 5.67
C THR A 177 3.58 7.15 4.79
N THR A 178 3.12 8.38 5.04
CA THR A 178 3.50 9.54 4.22
C THR A 178 4.98 9.86 4.36
N ALA A 179 5.49 9.96 5.60
CA ALA A 179 6.89 10.26 5.86
C ALA A 179 7.82 9.16 5.31
N ALA A 180 7.45 7.88 5.49
CA ALA A 180 8.20 6.76 4.92
C ALA A 180 8.24 6.81 3.38
N THR A 181 7.12 7.12 2.74
CA THR A 181 7.04 7.23 1.27
C THR A 181 7.95 8.33 0.74
N ILE A 182 7.93 9.50 1.36
CA ILE A 182 8.80 10.63 0.99
C ILE A 182 10.27 10.24 1.23
N LEU A 183 10.60 9.74 2.42
CA LEU A 183 11.97 9.38 2.81
C LEU A 183 12.57 8.35 1.85
N LEU A 184 11.90 7.22 1.62
CA LEU A 184 12.45 6.15 0.79
C LEU A 184 12.47 6.52 -0.69
N SER A 185 11.57 7.38 -1.17
CA SER A 185 11.63 7.91 -2.54
C SER A 185 12.81 8.87 -2.72
N LEU A 186 13.10 9.72 -1.73
CA LEU A 186 14.29 10.58 -1.72
C LEU A 186 15.58 9.77 -1.65
N LEU A 187 15.65 8.74 -0.79
CA LEU A 187 16.82 7.85 -0.72
C LEU A 187 17.01 7.07 -2.02
N PHE A 188 15.92 6.66 -2.68
CA PHE A 188 15.98 6.02 -4.00
C PHE A 188 16.57 6.98 -5.04
N ALA A 189 16.10 8.22 -5.10
CA ALA A 189 16.66 9.24 -6.01
C ALA A 189 18.12 9.55 -5.69
N LEU A 190 18.47 9.71 -4.41
CA LEU A 190 19.84 9.95 -3.96
C LEU A 190 20.78 8.81 -4.33
N SER A 191 20.31 7.56 -4.31
CA SER A 191 21.11 6.41 -4.76
C SER A 191 21.54 6.50 -6.22
N ARG A 192 20.85 7.33 -7.03
CA ARG A 192 21.18 7.58 -8.44
C ARG A 192 22.08 8.80 -8.64
N SER A 193 22.28 9.65 -7.63
CA SER A 193 23.09 10.87 -7.78
C SER A 193 24.58 10.60 -7.98
N THR A 194 25.04 9.41 -7.60
CA THR A 194 26.43 8.98 -7.79
C THR A 194 26.68 8.37 -9.17
N ASN A 195 25.64 8.19 -9.99
CA ASN A 195 25.80 7.63 -11.32
C ASN A 195 26.33 8.67 -12.30
N VAL A 196 27.12 8.21 -13.27
CA VAL A 196 27.66 9.06 -14.33
C VAL A 196 26.51 9.70 -15.12
N GLY A 197 26.60 11.01 -15.35
CA GLY A 197 25.58 11.77 -16.08
C GLY A 197 24.34 12.14 -15.27
N ALA A 198 24.33 11.92 -13.94
CA ALA A 198 23.22 12.37 -13.09
C ALA A 198 22.99 13.88 -13.22
N SER A 199 21.73 14.27 -13.29
CA SER A 199 21.29 15.66 -13.44
C SER A 199 20.08 15.93 -12.53
N PRO A 200 19.72 17.19 -12.27
CA PRO A 200 18.50 17.51 -11.51
C PRO A 200 17.24 16.88 -12.13
N GLY A 201 17.17 16.81 -13.46
CA GLY A 201 16.09 16.14 -14.18
C GLY A 201 16.05 14.64 -13.91
N SER A 202 17.21 13.97 -13.94
CA SER A 202 17.25 12.53 -13.67
C SER A 202 16.96 12.18 -12.21
N LEU A 203 17.37 13.02 -11.27
CA LEU A 203 16.99 12.87 -9.85
C LEU A 203 15.49 13.05 -9.64
N LEU A 204 14.86 13.99 -10.35
CA LEU A 204 13.42 14.18 -10.31
C LEU A 204 12.67 12.98 -10.90
N VAL A 205 13.14 12.42 -12.02
CA VAL A 205 12.59 11.18 -12.60
C VAL A 205 12.74 10.01 -11.62
N ALA A 206 13.92 9.84 -11.02
CA ALA A 206 14.13 8.79 -10.02
C ALA A 206 13.22 8.97 -8.79
N LEU A 207 13.01 10.21 -8.34
CA LEU A 207 12.10 10.53 -7.25
C LEU A 207 10.65 10.17 -7.60
N LEU A 208 10.17 10.55 -8.79
CA LEU A 208 8.83 10.23 -9.28
C LEU A 208 8.62 8.74 -9.47
N LEU A 209 9.60 8.03 -10.03
CA LEU A 209 9.59 6.57 -10.13
C LEU A 209 9.52 5.96 -8.73
N GLY A 210 10.25 6.53 -7.77
CA GLY A 210 10.22 6.08 -6.39
C GLY A 210 8.85 6.22 -5.73
N PHE A 211 8.16 7.35 -5.98
CA PHE A 211 6.78 7.58 -5.55
C PHE A 211 5.79 6.63 -6.22
N LEU A 212 5.93 6.42 -7.54
CA LEU A 212 5.08 5.52 -8.32
C LEU A 212 5.13 4.09 -7.75
N LEU A 213 6.35 3.58 -7.54
CA LEU A 213 6.58 2.23 -7.03
C LEU A 213 6.09 2.08 -5.57
N ALA A 214 6.32 3.10 -4.73
CA ALA A 214 5.77 3.10 -3.36
C ALA A 214 4.23 3.13 -3.36
N MET A 215 3.61 3.94 -4.23
CA MET A 215 2.15 4.00 -4.37
C MET A 215 1.57 2.65 -4.79
N VAL A 216 2.19 1.99 -5.78
CA VAL A 216 1.79 0.66 -6.22
C VAL A 216 1.90 -0.35 -5.08
N TYR A 217 3.02 -0.37 -4.35
CA TYR A 217 3.20 -1.25 -3.19
C TYR A 217 2.13 -1.00 -2.10
N LEU A 218 1.85 0.26 -1.76
CA LEU A 218 0.83 0.60 -0.75
C LEU A 218 -0.57 0.13 -1.14
N ARG A 219 -0.85 0.05 -2.45
CA ARG A 219 -2.13 -0.43 -2.97
C ARG A 219 -2.20 -1.95 -3.00
N THR A 220 -1.15 -2.64 -3.42
CA THR A 220 -1.17 -4.09 -3.63
C THR A 220 -0.75 -4.89 -2.39
N ARG A 221 -0.05 -4.23 -1.46
CA ARG A 221 0.69 -4.84 -0.33
C ARG A 221 1.63 -5.96 -0.78
N ALA A 222 2.15 -5.83 -1.99
CA ALA A 222 3.04 -6.80 -2.60
C ALA A 222 3.97 -6.13 -3.62
N LEU A 223 5.22 -6.59 -3.68
CA LEU A 223 6.24 -6.08 -4.60
C LEU A 223 6.02 -6.54 -6.04
N TRP A 224 5.16 -7.52 -6.32
CA TRP A 224 5.03 -8.14 -7.65
C TRP A 224 4.80 -7.12 -8.78
N VAL A 225 3.81 -6.23 -8.63
CA VAL A 225 3.54 -5.18 -9.65
C VAL A 225 4.69 -4.19 -9.75
N GLY A 226 5.25 -3.73 -8.62
CA GLY A 226 6.36 -2.78 -8.60
C GLY A 226 7.62 -3.36 -9.26
N TRP A 227 7.95 -4.62 -8.93
CA TRP A 227 9.06 -5.35 -9.51
C TRP A 227 8.90 -5.54 -11.02
N GLY A 228 7.71 -5.95 -11.48
CA GLY A 228 7.43 -6.06 -12.91
C GLY A 228 7.59 -4.73 -13.63
N PHE A 229 7.03 -3.64 -13.07
CA PHE A 229 7.15 -2.30 -13.64
C PHE A 229 8.61 -1.85 -13.72
N HIS A 230 9.34 -1.96 -12.60
CA HIS A 230 10.72 -1.51 -12.51
C HIS A 230 11.63 -2.32 -13.44
N PHE A 231 11.46 -3.66 -13.48
CA PHE A 231 12.17 -4.51 -14.42
C PHE A 231 11.88 -4.14 -15.87
N ALA A 232 10.62 -3.97 -16.27
CA ALA A 232 10.29 -3.62 -17.63
C ALA A 232 10.79 -2.22 -18.01
N TRP A 233 10.79 -1.28 -17.05
CA TRP A 233 11.35 0.05 -17.23
C TRP A 233 12.84 -0.04 -17.59
N ILE A 234 13.67 -0.66 -16.75
CA ILE A 234 15.11 -0.75 -17.01
C ILE A 234 15.46 -1.73 -18.15
N GLY A 235 14.75 -2.85 -18.22
CA GLY A 235 14.97 -3.93 -19.19
C GLY A 235 14.61 -3.52 -20.61
N SER A 236 13.53 -2.77 -20.80
CA SER A 236 13.17 -2.26 -22.14
C SER A 236 14.21 -1.27 -22.63
N MET A 237 14.67 -0.35 -21.79
CA MET A 237 15.73 0.59 -22.16
C MET A 237 17.02 -0.14 -22.51
N ALA A 238 17.53 -1.00 -21.62
CA ALA A 238 18.81 -1.68 -21.83
C ALA A 238 18.77 -2.70 -22.96
N LEU A 239 17.77 -3.57 -23.01
CA LEU A 239 17.80 -4.79 -23.85
C LEU A 239 17.07 -4.64 -25.17
N LEU A 240 15.98 -3.87 -25.20
CA LEU A 240 15.22 -3.62 -26.43
C LEU A 240 15.77 -2.40 -27.15
N PHE A 241 15.93 -1.28 -26.45
CA PHE A 241 16.37 -0.05 -27.11
C PHE A 241 17.88 0.17 -27.06
N GLY A 242 18.64 -0.60 -26.27
CA GLY A 242 20.10 -0.38 -26.16
C GLY A 242 20.48 0.97 -25.58
N LEU A 243 19.58 1.57 -24.80
CA LEU A 243 19.74 2.89 -24.21
C LEU A 243 20.39 2.81 -22.82
N PRO A 244 21.07 3.88 -22.37
CA PRO A 244 21.62 3.93 -21.02
C PRO A 244 20.53 3.75 -19.96
N VAL A 245 20.85 3.00 -18.91
CA VAL A 245 19.98 2.79 -17.74
C VAL A 245 20.62 3.46 -16.54
N SER A 246 20.05 4.58 -16.10
CA SER A 246 20.61 5.43 -15.05
C SER A 246 22.08 5.79 -15.29
N GLY A 247 22.45 6.08 -16.54
CA GLY A 247 23.84 6.35 -16.95
C GLY A 247 24.74 5.12 -17.10
N LEU A 248 24.25 3.91 -16.80
CA LEU A 248 24.98 2.67 -17.05
C LEU A 248 24.80 2.24 -18.51
N THR A 249 25.91 1.87 -19.13
CA THR A 249 25.97 1.37 -20.51
C THR A 249 26.71 0.02 -20.52
N GLY A 250 26.84 -0.60 -21.70
CA GLY A 250 27.57 -1.86 -21.84
C GLY A 250 26.73 -3.13 -21.66
N PHE A 251 25.40 -3.01 -21.73
CA PHE A 251 24.50 -4.16 -21.86
C PHE A 251 24.55 -4.74 -23.27
N SER A 252 23.96 -5.91 -23.44
CA SER A 252 23.89 -6.69 -24.68
C SER A 252 22.49 -6.61 -25.30
N PRO A 253 22.10 -5.47 -25.91
CA PRO A 253 20.76 -5.32 -26.49
C PRO A 253 20.56 -6.13 -27.77
N LEU A 254 19.29 -6.37 -28.09
CA LEU A 254 18.87 -6.86 -29.41
C LEU A 254 19.21 -5.85 -30.51
N TRP A 255 18.98 -4.57 -30.23
CA TRP A 255 19.28 -3.46 -31.14
C TRP A 255 20.21 -2.45 -30.47
N THR A 256 21.30 -2.11 -31.14
CA THR A 256 22.15 -1.00 -30.71
C THR A 256 21.56 0.29 -31.28
N THR A 257 21.11 1.18 -30.39
CA THR A 257 20.61 2.50 -30.79
C THR A 257 21.39 3.60 -30.10
N TYR A 258 21.47 4.74 -30.77
CA TYR A 258 22.02 5.97 -30.24
C TYR A 258 20.94 7.04 -30.28
N THR A 259 20.93 7.89 -29.25
CA THR A 259 20.02 9.04 -29.20
C THR A 259 20.75 10.31 -29.59
N SER A 260 20.08 11.12 -30.40
CA SER A 260 20.52 12.45 -30.81
C SER A 260 19.37 13.43 -30.64
N GLY A 261 19.69 14.70 -30.39
CA GLY A 261 18.70 15.73 -30.11
C GLY A 261 18.82 16.32 -28.69
N PRO A 262 17.86 17.17 -28.31
CA PRO A 262 17.97 17.96 -27.09
C PRO A 262 17.83 17.11 -25.83
N ALA A 263 18.57 17.47 -24.78
CA ALA A 263 18.61 16.71 -23.52
C ALA A 263 17.25 16.61 -22.81
N TRP A 264 16.34 17.58 -23.00
CA TRP A 264 14.99 17.48 -22.44
C TRP A 264 14.16 16.36 -23.07
N LEU A 265 14.52 15.90 -24.28
CA LEU A 265 13.86 14.83 -25.02
C LEU A 265 14.58 13.48 -24.83
N THR A 266 15.91 13.46 -24.96
CA THR A 266 16.69 12.21 -24.91
C THR A 266 17.18 11.85 -23.51
N GLY A 267 17.29 12.84 -22.63
CA GLY A 267 17.92 12.73 -21.32
C GLY A 267 19.46 12.63 -21.35
N GLY A 268 20.08 12.82 -22.52
CA GLY A 268 21.53 12.85 -22.70
C GLY A 268 22.21 11.54 -22.30
N GLY A 269 23.40 11.64 -21.69
CA GLY A 269 24.20 10.48 -21.28
C GLY A 269 23.55 9.61 -20.19
N PHE A 270 22.54 10.13 -19.49
CA PHE A 270 21.80 9.35 -18.49
C PHE A 270 20.76 8.41 -19.12
N GLY A 271 20.43 8.61 -20.40
CA GLY A 271 19.35 7.94 -21.11
C GLY A 271 17.99 8.63 -20.90
N PRO A 272 16.88 8.02 -21.37
CA PRO A 272 15.53 8.61 -21.28
C PRO A 272 15.13 9.04 -19.86
N GLU A 273 15.72 8.42 -18.83
CA GLU A 273 15.52 8.78 -17.43
C GLU A 273 16.00 10.20 -17.06
N GLY A 274 16.82 10.85 -17.90
CA GLY A 274 17.20 12.26 -17.72
C GLY A 274 16.26 13.27 -18.38
N SER A 275 15.24 12.80 -19.10
CA SER A 275 14.40 13.64 -19.96
C SER A 275 13.21 14.27 -19.22
N ALA A 276 12.76 15.43 -19.71
CA ALA A 276 11.49 16.01 -19.28
C ALA A 276 10.30 15.16 -19.74
N VAL A 277 10.44 14.41 -20.84
CA VAL A 277 9.43 13.45 -21.31
C VAL A 277 9.19 12.37 -20.25
N ALA A 278 10.23 11.80 -19.65
CA ALA A 278 10.09 10.80 -18.60
C ALA A 278 9.36 11.34 -17.36
N ILE A 279 9.55 12.62 -17.01
CA ILE A 279 8.79 13.28 -15.94
C ILE A 279 7.30 13.26 -16.25
N LEU A 280 6.90 13.71 -17.44
CA LEU A 280 5.50 13.75 -17.87
C LEU A 280 4.89 12.35 -17.93
N VAL A 281 5.64 11.37 -18.46
CA VAL A 281 5.22 9.97 -18.53
C VAL A 281 4.99 9.41 -17.12
N LEU A 282 5.91 9.63 -16.17
CA LEU A 282 5.75 9.13 -14.80
C LEU A 282 4.58 9.79 -14.06
N LEU A 283 4.33 11.09 -14.28
CA LEU A 283 3.14 11.76 -13.76
C LEU A 283 1.85 11.14 -14.29
N GLY A 284 1.78 10.85 -15.60
CA GLY A 284 0.67 10.12 -16.19
C GLY A 284 0.54 8.70 -15.63
N MET A 285 1.67 8.01 -15.45
CA MET A 285 1.70 6.64 -14.92
C MET A 285 1.25 6.55 -13.47
N LEU A 286 1.38 7.61 -12.65
CA LEU A 286 0.77 7.64 -11.32
C LEU A 286 -0.75 7.43 -11.40
N VAL A 287 -1.41 8.07 -12.37
CA VAL A 287 -2.85 7.94 -12.58
C VAL A 287 -3.18 6.59 -13.20
N VAL A 288 -2.47 6.18 -14.26
CA VAL A 288 -2.71 4.91 -14.95
C VAL A 288 -2.50 3.72 -14.03
N ALA A 289 -1.39 3.68 -13.29
CA ALA A 289 -1.12 2.62 -12.32
C ALA A 289 -2.14 2.63 -11.18
N ALA A 290 -2.63 3.79 -10.75
CA ALA A 290 -3.72 3.87 -9.78
C ALA A 290 -5.03 3.27 -10.34
N ILE A 291 -5.36 3.47 -11.61
CA ILE A 291 -6.54 2.86 -12.22
C ILE A 291 -6.34 1.34 -12.35
N ALA A 292 -5.20 0.92 -12.91
CA ALA A 292 -4.88 -0.48 -13.17
C ALA A 292 -4.81 -1.34 -11.90
N THR A 293 -4.39 -0.75 -10.77
CA THR A 293 -4.29 -1.45 -9.47
C THR A 293 -5.55 -1.33 -8.61
N ARG A 294 -6.65 -0.73 -9.10
CA ARG A 294 -7.89 -0.53 -8.32
C ARG A 294 -8.44 -1.84 -7.74
N GLU A 295 -8.46 -2.89 -8.55
CA GLU A 295 -8.95 -4.20 -8.15
C GLU A 295 -8.04 -4.85 -7.09
N LEU A 296 -6.72 -4.79 -7.29
CA LEU A 296 -5.75 -5.31 -6.32
C LEU A 296 -5.82 -4.55 -4.99
N ARG A 297 -6.04 -3.22 -5.04
CA ARG A 297 -6.28 -2.41 -3.85
C ARG A 297 -7.50 -2.87 -3.08
N HIS A 298 -8.61 -3.13 -3.78
CA HIS A 298 -9.82 -3.62 -3.13
C HIS A 298 -9.61 -4.99 -2.50
N ARG A 299 -8.93 -5.90 -3.20
CA ARG A 299 -8.71 -7.28 -2.73
C ARG A 299 -7.70 -7.39 -1.59
N TRP A 300 -6.65 -6.57 -1.59
CA TRP A 300 -5.49 -6.78 -0.70
C TRP A 300 -5.04 -5.55 0.09
N GLY A 301 -5.41 -4.35 -0.36
CA GLY A 301 -4.93 -3.09 0.22
C GLY A 301 -5.86 -2.50 1.29
N LEU A 302 -7.15 -2.85 1.25
CA LEU A 302 -8.14 -2.41 2.24
C LEU A 302 -8.10 -3.35 3.45
N LYS A 303 -8.04 -2.78 4.65
CA LYS A 303 -8.31 -3.55 5.87
C LYS A 303 -9.78 -3.95 5.84
N GLU A 304 -10.07 -5.22 6.13
CA GLU A 304 -11.43 -5.69 6.31
C GLU A 304 -12.12 -4.82 7.36
N ILE A 305 -13.24 -4.21 6.99
CA ILE A 305 -14.07 -3.44 7.92
C ILE A 305 -14.80 -4.48 8.77
N VAL A 306 -14.14 -4.96 9.82
CA VAL A 306 -14.83 -5.72 10.86
C VAL A 306 -15.77 -4.74 11.54
N GLY A 307 -17.05 -4.80 11.19
CA GLY A 307 -18.06 -3.98 11.84
C GLY A 307 -17.98 -4.24 13.35
N ALA A 308 -17.79 -3.19 14.14
CA ALA A 308 -17.91 -3.25 15.60
C ALA A 308 -19.36 -3.46 16.07
N GLY A 309 -20.18 -4.12 15.25
CA GLY A 309 -21.50 -4.55 15.62
C GLY A 309 -21.33 -5.64 16.66
N ILE A 310 -21.86 -5.39 17.85
CA ILE A 310 -22.21 -6.46 18.78
C ILE A 310 -22.99 -7.48 17.95
N PRO A 311 -22.64 -8.79 17.96
CA PRO A 311 -23.41 -9.80 17.24
C PRO A 311 -24.85 -9.71 17.75
N MET A 312 -25.70 -9.07 16.95
CA MET A 312 -27.11 -8.97 17.25
C MET A 312 -27.71 -10.24 16.68
N ASP A 313 -27.99 -11.19 17.57
CA ASP A 313 -28.82 -12.32 17.24
C ASP A 313 -30.19 -11.75 16.82
N VAL A 314 -30.45 -11.83 15.51
CA VAL A 314 -31.62 -11.24 14.86
C VAL A 314 -32.90 -11.90 15.37
N ASP A 315 -32.81 -13.19 15.72
CA ASP A 315 -33.91 -13.97 16.25
C ASP A 315 -34.19 -13.57 17.71
N ALA A 316 -33.15 -13.42 18.54
CA ALA A 316 -33.30 -12.93 19.91
C ALA A 316 -33.73 -11.44 19.98
N ALA A 317 -33.44 -10.65 18.95
CA ALA A 317 -33.93 -9.27 18.84
C ALA A 317 -35.40 -9.24 18.41
N ALA A 318 -35.79 -10.08 17.45
CA ALA A 318 -37.17 -10.24 17.01
C ALA A 318 -38.07 -10.80 18.12
N GLU A 319 -37.60 -11.78 18.89
CA GLU A 319 -38.33 -12.36 20.02
C GLU A 319 -38.52 -11.33 21.15
N ARG A 320 -37.52 -10.47 21.40
CA ARG A 320 -37.65 -9.34 22.34
C ARG A 320 -38.68 -8.32 21.87
N GLN A 321 -38.72 -8.00 20.58
CA GLN A 321 -39.75 -7.11 20.02
C GLN A 321 -41.14 -7.74 20.09
N HIS A 322 -41.27 -9.03 19.74
CA HIS A 322 -42.54 -9.75 19.80
C HIS A 322 -43.07 -9.84 21.23
N THR A 323 -42.21 -10.18 22.19
CA THR A 323 -42.57 -10.23 23.62
C THR A 323 -42.94 -8.84 24.15
N ALA A 324 -42.23 -7.79 23.74
CA ALA A 324 -42.58 -6.41 24.11
C ALA A 324 -43.91 -5.96 23.50
N ALA A 325 -44.28 -6.45 22.32
CA ALA A 325 -45.57 -6.17 21.69
C ALA A 325 -46.73 -7.00 22.26
N MET A 326 -46.45 -8.19 22.80
CA MET A 326 -47.44 -9.13 23.36
C MET A 326 -47.54 -9.07 24.89
N GLY A 327 -46.67 -8.31 25.56
CA GLY A 327 -46.76 -8.06 27.00
C GLY A 327 -48.07 -7.35 27.34
N PRO A 328 -48.64 -7.55 28.55
CA PRO A 328 -49.88 -6.88 28.92
C PRO A 328 -49.67 -5.38 28.77
N THR A 329 -50.59 -4.70 28.10
CA THR A 329 -50.69 -3.24 28.12
C THR A 329 -50.83 -2.85 29.58
N ALA A 330 -49.72 -2.56 30.25
CA ALA A 330 -49.75 -1.93 31.54
C ALA A 330 -50.44 -0.60 31.26
N ALA A 331 -51.70 -0.50 31.66
CA ALA A 331 -52.39 0.75 31.75
C ALA A 331 -51.50 1.66 32.60
N GLN A 332 -50.77 2.55 31.93
CA GLN A 332 -50.21 3.71 32.60
C GLN A 332 -51.39 4.38 33.28
N PRO A 333 -51.38 4.59 34.61
CA PRO A 333 -52.33 5.54 35.16
C PRO A 333 -52.04 6.86 34.46
N LEU A 334 -53.06 7.43 33.81
CA LEU A 334 -53.06 8.79 33.27
C LEU A 334 -52.80 9.77 34.42
N ALA A 335 -51.58 9.83 34.91
CA ALA A 335 -51.10 10.86 35.82
C ALA A 335 -50.46 11.95 34.97
N GLY A 336 -51.29 12.93 34.59
CA GLY A 336 -50.83 14.26 34.19
C GLY A 336 -50.31 14.40 32.77
N THR A 337 -51.09 13.99 31.76
CA THR A 337 -50.91 14.56 30.41
C THR A 337 -51.48 15.97 30.43
N HIS A 338 -50.61 16.97 30.65
CA HIS A 338 -50.97 18.37 30.45
C HIS A 338 -51.20 18.57 28.95
N LEU A 339 -52.46 18.52 28.53
CA LEU A 339 -52.87 18.89 27.17
C LEU A 339 -52.51 20.36 26.97
N VAL A 340 -51.50 20.63 26.15
CA VAL A 340 -51.16 21.98 25.73
C VAL A 340 -52.27 22.46 24.79
N GLN A 341 -53.16 23.29 25.34
CA GLN A 341 -54.22 23.95 24.58
C GLN A 341 -53.60 25.01 23.65
N ILE A 342 -53.68 24.79 22.33
CA ILE A 342 -53.30 25.76 21.30
C ILE A 342 -54.58 26.43 20.81
N GLY A 343 -54.95 27.57 21.41
CA GLY A 343 -56.08 28.40 20.98
C GLY A 343 -56.23 29.65 21.86
N PRO A 344 -56.56 30.84 21.29
CA PRO A 344 -56.33 32.11 21.96
C PRO A 344 -57.37 32.37 23.06
N ALA A 345 -56.89 32.97 24.16
CA ALA A 345 -57.70 33.40 25.28
C ALA A 345 -58.62 34.55 24.88
N VAL A 346 -59.91 34.43 25.19
CA VAL A 346 -60.85 35.55 25.23
C VAL A 346 -61.52 35.52 26.59
N GLY A 347 -61.34 36.60 27.34
CA GLY A 347 -61.84 36.77 28.71
C GLY A 347 -63.25 37.35 28.79
N SER A 348 -63.82 37.26 29.99
CA SER A 348 -64.94 38.06 30.53
C SER A 348 -65.24 37.48 31.92
N SER A 349 -64.83 38.08 33.05
CA SER A 349 -65.34 39.28 33.73
C SER A 349 -66.62 39.05 34.56
N LEU A 350 -66.53 39.41 35.87
CA LEU A 350 -67.59 39.82 36.82
C LEU A 350 -68.50 38.68 37.37
N LEU A 351 -68.95 38.59 38.65
CA LEU A 351 -68.90 39.33 39.93
C LEU A 351 -69.42 38.36 41.05
N PRO A 352 -69.29 38.68 42.35
CA PRO A 352 -69.59 37.78 43.48
C PRO A 352 -70.96 38.01 44.15
N GLY A 353 -71.50 36.98 44.83
CA GLY A 353 -72.67 37.10 45.71
C GLY A 353 -72.94 35.84 46.54
N THR A 354 -72.79 35.96 47.87
CA THR A 354 -73.23 35.04 48.95
C THR A 354 -74.75 35.18 49.20
N PRO A 355 -75.41 34.58 50.23
CA PRO A 355 -75.07 33.44 51.13
C PRO A 355 -76.24 32.41 51.37
N VAL A 356 -75.92 31.32 52.10
CA VAL A 356 -76.69 30.61 53.17
C VAL A 356 -78.18 30.25 52.95
N VAL A 357 -78.55 28.97 53.17
CA VAL A 357 -79.60 28.52 54.12
C VAL A 357 -79.45 27.01 54.37
N ASP A 358 -79.28 26.64 55.64
CA ASP A 358 -79.61 25.34 56.24
C ASP A 358 -80.97 25.52 56.94
N PRO A 359 -81.88 24.53 56.87
CA PRO A 359 -82.37 24.04 58.15
C PRO A 359 -82.72 22.54 58.14
N ASP A 360 -82.47 21.92 59.29
CA ASP A 360 -83.18 20.75 59.80
C ASP A 360 -84.63 20.67 59.29
N ARG A 361 -84.93 19.58 58.59
CA ARG A 361 -86.29 19.06 58.47
C ARG A 361 -86.24 17.54 58.64
N GLU A 362 -86.43 17.14 59.88
CA GLU A 362 -86.96 15.83 60.23
C GLU A 362 -88.28 15.61 59.47
N ASP A 363 -88.50 14.38 58.96
CA ASP A 363 -89.75 13.65 59.20
C ASP A 363 -89.74 12.25 58.55
N HIS A 364 -90.00 11.28 59.42
CA HIS A 364 -90.87 10.10 59.26
C HIS A 364 -90.65 9.04 58.15
N ASP A 365 -90.14 7.89 58.61
CA ASP A 365 -90.86 6.60 58.76
C ASP A 365 -92.13 6.38 57.88
N HIS A 366 -92.11 5.37 57.01
CA HIS A 366 -92.97 4.17 57.13
C HIS A 366 -92.87 3.23 55.90
N SER A 367 -92.60 1.96 56.23
CA SER A 367 -93.13 0.71 55.70
C SER A 367 -93.86 0.67 54.35
N SER A 368 -93.57 -0.37 53.55
CA SER A 368 -94.54 -1.44 53.20
C SER A 368 -93.93 -2.47 52.23
N PHE A 369 -94.02 -3.74 52.64
CA PHE A 369 -93.80 -5.03 51.94
C PHE A 369 -92.39 -5.55 51.69
#